data_AF-A0A7H8MBD0-F1
#
_entry.id   AF-A0A7H8MBD0-F1
#
_cell.length_a   1.000
_cell.length_b   1.000
_cell.length_c   1.000
_cell.angle_alpha   90.00
_cell.angle_beta   90.00
_cell.angle_gamma   90.00
#
_symmetry.space_group_name_H-M   'P 1'
#
loop_
_entity.id
_entity.type
_entity.pdbx_description
1 polymer ?
#
loop_
_entity_poly.entity_id
_entity_poly.type
_entity_poly.pdbx_seq_one_letter_code
_entity_poly.pdbx_strand_id
1 'polypeptide(L)'
;MFGIFRRRRDDELAEIEADITAFGEELALLPLDPDEHGADPALMADYARALDAYEQAKVRFLGDRDRDDAADVLRALAEGRAALARANAALSGRPLCFFDPRHGPSVNRVSWAPPGGAPRDVDVCAADAVRLTEGLPPIATGVRPAPAPAPAPVRRKPAQPSSRPGKQPAPFKVAPPNLGKKQHVKGRAPAKRHCTAPNGTCHRCSSSASMEARGSNASTRERPCASKRSRWPFA
;
A
#
# COMPACT_ATOMS: atom_id res chain seq x y z
N MET A 1 -27.44 -11.74 7.92
CA MET A 1 -26.39 -11.51 6.91
C MET A 1 -26.37 -10.07 6.37
N PHE A 2 -27.47 -9.29 6.46
CA PHE A 2 -27.57 -7.91 5.95
C PHE A 2 -26.75 -6.83 6.71
N GLY A 3 -26.43 -7.02 8.00
CA GLY A 3 -25.74 -6.00 8.80
C GLY A 3 -24.26 -5.78 8.46
N ILE A 4 -23.57 -6.78 7.90
CA ILE A 4 -22.14 -6.68 7.54
C ILE A 4 -21.96 -5.80 6.29
N PHE A 5 -22.86 -5.92 5.31
CA PHE A 5 -22.81 -5.12 4.07
C PHE A 5 -23.13 -3.64 4.34
N ARG A 6 -24.12 -3.36 5.19
CA ARG A 6 -24.45 -1.99 5.61
C ARG A 6 -23.29 -1.32 6.33
N ARG A 7 -22.69 -2.02 7.32
CA ARG A 7 -21.53 -1.49 8.06
C ARG A 7 -20.35 -1.17 7.14
N ARG A 8 -20.01 -2.08 6.22
CA ARG A 8 -18.94 -1.85 5.25
C ARG A 8 -19.19 -0.62 4.37
N ARG A 9 -20.43 -0.40 3.93
CA ARG A 9 -20.82 0.79 3.17
C ARG A 9 -20.69 2.06 4.02
N ASP A 10 -21.16 2.02 5.26
CA ASP A 10 -21.07 3.15 6.18
C ASP A 10 -19.58 3.53 6.45
N ASP A 11 -18.71 2.53 6.63
CA ASP A 11 -17.26 2.72 6.81
C ASP A 11 -16.62 3.40 5.59
N GLU A 12 -17.00 3.01 4.37
CA GLU A 12 -16.47 3.59 3.13
C GLU A 12 -16.95 5.02 2.85
N LEU A 13 -18.21 5.31 3.16
CA LEU A 13 -18.72 6.67 3.07
C LEU A 13 -18.03 7.59 4.10
N ALA A 14 -17.73 7.07 5.30
CA ALA A 14 -16.97 7.80 6.31
C ALA A 14 -15.52 8.06 5.87
N GLU A 15 -14.87 7.13 5.17
CA GLU A 15 -13.55 7.36 4.56
C GLU A 15 -13.59 8.50 3.52
N ILE A 16 -14.63 8.55 2.68
CA ILE A 16 -14.79 9.62 1.68
C ILE A 16 -15.07 10.98 2.34
N GLU A 17 -15.88 11.01 3.39
CA GLU A 17 -16.12 12.22 4.19
C GLU A 17 -14.81 12.74 4.84
N ALA A 18 -13.99 11.82 5.35
CA ALA A 18 -12.66 12.15 5.87
C ALA A 18 -11.75 12.72 4.77
N ASP A 19 -11.78 12.16 3.56
CA ASP A 19 -11.00 12.67 2.42
C ASP A 19 -11.44 14.08 1.96
N ILE A 20 -12.74 14.37 1.99
CA ILE A 20 -13.29 15.70 1.73
C ILE A 20 -12.81 16.69 2.81
N THR A 21 -12.89 16.28 4.08
CA THR A 21 -12.44 17.10 5.21
C THR A 21 -10.96 17.42 5.11
N ALA A 22 -10.13 16.39 4.88
CA ALA A 22 -8.68 16.55 4.69
C ALA A 22 -8.35 17.47 3.52
N PHE A 23 -9.09 17.39 2.40
CA PHE A 23 -8.86 18.31 1.29
C PHE A 23 -9.22 19.76 1.63
N GLY A 24 -10.28 19.99 2.40
CA GLY A 24 -10.62 21.32 2.90
C GLY A 24 -9.54 21.90 3.84
N GLU A 25 -8.95 21.06 4.69
CA GLU A 25 -7.82 21.46 5.55
C GLU A 25 -6.57 21.81 4.74
N GLU A 26 -6.26 21.04 3.70
CA GLU A 26 -5.15 21.34 2.78
C GLU A 26 -5.33 22.68 2.06
N LEU A 27 -6.54 22.98 1.60
CA LEU A 27 -6.88 24.28 1.02
C LEU A 27 -6.63 25.42 2.01
N ALA A 28 -7.04 25.25 3.26
CA ALA A 28 -6.88 26.25 4.32
C ALA A 28 -5.42 26.50 4.72
N LEU A 29 -4.53 25.52 4.50
CA LEU A 29 -3.10 25.63 4.81
C LEU A 29 -2.27 26.24 3.67
N LEU A 30 -2.85 26.48 2.50
CA LEU A 30 -2.12 27.10 1.39
C LEU A 30 -1.70 28.53 1.78
N PRO A 31 -0.40 28.90 1.70
CA PRO A 31 0.07 30.23 2.04
C PRO A 31 -0.21 31.22 0.89
N LEU A 32 -1.47 31.36 0.50
CA LEU A 32 -1.93 32.26 -0.54
C LEU A 32 -2.61 33.46 0.10
N ASP A 33 -2.06 34.64 -0.13
CA ASP A 33 -2.70 35.92 0.15
C ASP A 33 -3.25 36.51 -1.17
N PRO A 34 -4.58 36.66 -1.35
CA PRO A 34 -5.15 37.20 -2.58
C PRO A 34 -4.69 38.62 -2.93
N ASP A 35 -4.37 39.46 -1.95
CA ASP A 35 -3.94 40.83 -2.19
C ASP A 35 -2.50 40.87 -2.72
N GLU A 36 -1.64 39.97 -2.22
CA GLU A 36 -0.25 39.85 -2.68
C GLU A 36 -0.13 39.05 -3.99
N HIS A 37 -0.94 38.00 -4.15
CA HIS A 37 -0.79 37.00 -5.22
C HIS A 37 -1.81 37.16 -6.36
N GLY A 38 -2.79 38.05 -6.22
CA GLY A 38 -3.89 38.22 -7.18
C GLY A 38 -3.47 38.65 -8.58
N ALA A 39 -2.24 39.14 -8.75
CA ALA A 39 -1.67 39.52 -10.04
C ALA A 39 -1.16 38.33 -10.88
N ASP A 40 -1.00 37.14 -10.31
CA ASP A 40 -0.65 35.92 -11.06
C ASP A 40 -1.93 35.18 -11.50
N PRO A 41 -2.36 35.34 -12.78
CA PRO A 41 -3.61 34.74 -13.24
C PRO A 41 -3.55 33.21 -13.30
N ALA A 42 -2.36 32.60 -13.46
CA ALA A 42 -2.23 31.16 -13.53
C ALA A 42 -2.38 30.54 -12.14
N LEU A 43 -1.72 31.11 -11.14
CA LEU A 43 -1.88 30.75 -9.73
C LEU A 43 -3.34 30.88 -9.29
N MET A 44 -3.96 32.03 -9.54
CA MET A 44 -5.35 32.27 -9.15
C MET A 44 -6.33 31.32 -9.86
N ALA A 45 -6.08 30.97 -11.13
CA ALA A 45 -6.89 30.00 -11.86
C ALA A 45 -6.73 28.56 -11.34
N ASP A 46 -5.55 28.16 -10.87
CA ASP A 46 -5.36 26.87 -10.19
C ASP A 46 -6.02 26.84 -8.81
N TYR A 47 -5.90 27.93 -8.04
CA TYR A 47 -6.56 28.05 -6.74
C TYR A 47 -8.09 28.01 -6.85
N ALA A 48 -8.67 28.77 -7.79
CA ALA A 48 -10.11 28.75 -8.05
C ALA A 48 -10.61 27.35 -8.44
N ARG A 49 -9.87 26.64 -9.32
CA ARG A 49 -10.20 25.25 -9.68
C ARG A 49 -10.17 24.30 -8.48
N ALA A 50 -9.25 24.50 -7.54
CA ALA A 50 -9.18 23.69 -6.33
C ALA A 50 -10.40 23.92 -5.41
N LEU A 51 -10.82 25.18 -5.24
CA LEU A 51 -12.04 25.55 -4.50
C LEU A 51 -13.31 24.99 -5.17
N ASP A 52 -13.44 25.14 -6.49
CA ASP A 52 -14.58 24.62 -7.25
C ASP A 52 -14.68 23.09 -7.13
N ALA A 53 -13.54 22.39 -7.13
CA ALA A 53 -13.50 20.96 -6.95
C ALA A 53 -13.93 20.52 -5.55
N TYR A 54 -13.56 21.27 -4.51
CA TYR A 54 -14.00 21.03 -3.14
C TYR A 54 -15.52 21.20 -2.99
N GLU A 55 -16.08 22.28 -3.54
CA GLU A 55 -17.53 22.49 -3.53
C GLU A 55 -18.27 21.43 -4.35
N GLN A 56 -17.75 21.05 -5.52
CA GLN A 56 -18.30 19.93 -6.29
C GLN A 56 -18.27 18.61 -5.52
N ALA A 57 -17.19 18.31 -4.81
CA ALA A 57 -17.06 17.11 -4.00
C ALA A 57 -18.12 17.10 -2.89
N LYS A 58 -18.31 18.21 -2.18
CA LYS A 58 -19.36 18.37 -1.16
C LYS A 58 -20.76 18.17 -1.73
N VAL A 59 -21.10 18.89 -2.81
CA VAL A 59 -22.42 18.79 -3.44
C VAL A 59 -22.71 17.38 -3.94
N ARG A 60 -21.72 16.72 -4.56
CA ARG A 60 -21.83 15.34 -5.03
C ARG A 60 -21.88 14.32 -3.88
N PHE A 61 -21.43 14.66 -2.68
CA PHE A 61 -21.53 13.77 -1.54
C PHE A 61 -22.91 13.82 -0.85
N LEU A 62 -23.73 14.85 -1.12
CA LEU A 62 -25.09 14.94 -0.56
C LEU A 62 -26.04 13.87 -1.14
N GLY A 63 -26.92 13.31 -0.29
CA GLY A 63 -27.98 12.36 -0.65
C GLY A 63 -27.80 10.94 -0.07
N ASP A 64 -28.74 10.03 -0.36
CA ASP A 64 -28.62 8.59 -0.03
C ASP A 64 -27.82 7.91 -1.16
N ARG A 65 -26.58 7.46 -0.88
CA ARG A 65 -25.57 7.01 -1.87
C ARG A 65 -25.24 5.51 -1.71
N ASP A 66 -24.97 4.77 -2.80
CA ASP A 66 -24.35 3.44 -2.74
C ASP A 66 -22.87 3.44 -3.19
N ARG A 67 -22.16 2.32 -3.00
CA ARG A 67 -20.71 2.13 -3.17
C ARG A 67 -20.16 2.39 -4.58
N ASP A 68 -21.01 2.29 -5.60
CA ASP A 68 -20.66 2.66 -6.98
C ASP A 68 -20.85 4.19 -7.26
N ASP A 69 -21.46 4.94 -6.33
CA ASP A 69 -21.96 6.33 -6.50
C ASP A 69 -21.06 7.45 -5.93
N ALA A 70 -19.76 7.18 -5.66
CA ALA A 70 -18.83 8.20 -5.17
C ALA A 70 -17.54 8.35 -6.01
N ALA A 71 -17.45 7.66 -7.15
CA ALA A 71 -16.32 7.80 -8.06
C ALA A 71 -16.17 9.24 -8.62
N ASP A 72 -17.30 9.94 -8.77
CA ASP A 72 -17.35 11.35 -9.17
C ASP A 72 -16.84 12.30 -8.07
N VAL A 73 -17.06 11.97 -6.79
CA VAL A 73 -16.48 12.67 -5.63
C VAL A 73 -14.97 12.47 -5.60
N LEU A 74 -14.50 11.22 -5.65
CA LEU A 74 -13.07 10.91 -5.65
C LEU A 74 -12.33 11.54 -6.83
N ARG A 75 -12.96 11.58 -8.01
CA ARG A 75 -12.43 12.28 -9.17
C ARG A 75 -12.33 13.78 -8.94
N ALA A 76 -13.37 14.41 -8.37
CA ALA A 76 -13.33 15.83 -8.03
C ALA A 76 -12.19 16.13 -7.05
N LEU A 77 -12.03 15.31 -6.01
CA LEU A 77 -10.93 15.45 -5.04
C LEU A 77 -9.56 15.29 -5.70
N ALA A 78 -9.40 14.33 -6.62
CA ALA A 78 -8.14 14.14 -7.36
C ALA A 78 -7.82 15.35 -8.26
N GLU A 79 -8.81 15.90 -8.96
CA GLU A 79 -8.67 17.10 -9.79
C GLU A 79 -8.34 18.33 -8.93
N GLY A 80 -9.03 18.50 -7.80
CA GLY A 80 -8.80 19.58 -6.84
C GLY A 80 -7.40 19.53 -6.23
N ARG A 81 -6.94 18.37 -5.77
CA ARG A 81 -5.58 18.19 -5.23
C ARG A 81 -4.50 18.43 -6.28
N ALA A 82 -4.74 18.04 -7.54
CA ALA A 82 -3.83 18.34 -8.63
C ALA A 82 -3.75 19.86 -8.93
N ALA A 83 -4.87 20.59 -8.82
CA ALA A 83 -4.89 22.03 -8.95
C ALA A 83 -4.18 22.73 -7.77
N LEU A 84 -4.45 22.29 -6.54
CA LEU A 84 -3.79 22.78 -5.34
C LEU A 84 -2.28 22.56 -5.38
N ALA A 85 -1.82 21.40 -5.86
CA ALA A 85 -0.41 21.10 -6.04
C ALA A 85 0.28 22.10 -7.00
N ARG A 86 -0.37 22.45 -8.13
CA ARG A 86 0.14 23.44 -9.07
C ARG A 86 0.18 24.84 -8.46
N ALA A 87 -0.86 25.25 -7.73
CA ALA A 87 -0.88 26.53 -7.02
C ALA A 87 0.29 26.62 -6.01
N ASN A 88 0.50 25.57 -5.21
CA ASN A 88 1.61 25.52 -4.26
C ASN A 88 2.99 25.54 -4.94
N ALA A 89 3.12 24.88 -6.11
CA ALA A 89 4.36 24.90 -6.89
C ALA A 89 4.67 26.30 -7.42
N ALA A 90 3.66 27.04 -7.89
CA ALA A 90 3.80 28.42 -8.31
C ALA A 90 4.21 29.33 -7.14
N LEU A 91 3.52 29.23 -6.00
CA LEU A 91 3.84 30.01 -4.78
C LEU A 91 5.26 29.78 -4.27
N SER A 92 5.70 28.53 -4.24
CA SER A 92 7.03 28.17 -3.73
C SER A 92 8.14 28.39 -4.75
N GLY A 93 7.82 28.57 -6.04
CA GLY A 93 8.81 28.64 -7.12
C GLY A 93 9.55 27.32 -7.34
N ARG A 94 8.92 26.18 -7.00
CA ARG A 94 9.55 24.85 -7.05
C ARG A 94 8.81 23.93 -8.01
N PRO A 95 9.51 23.06 -8.76
CA PRO A 95 8.87 22.10 -9.64
C PRO A 95 8.02 21.09 -8.83
N LEU A 96 7.03 20.49 -9.48
CA LEU A 96 6.26 19.40 -8.89
C LEU A 96 7.11 18.14 -8.73
N CYS A 97 6.71 17.28 -7.79
CA CYS A 97 7.31 15.97 -7.63
C CYS A 97 7.28 15.17 -8.96
N PHE A 98 8.45 14.67 -9.33
CA PHE A 98 8.68 13.94 -10.57
C PHE A 98 7.86 12.65 -10.67
N PHE A 99 7.69 11.92 -9.57
CA PHE A 99 6.99 10.64 -9.59
C PHE A 99 5.48 10.84 -9.69
N ASP A 100 4.91 11.70 -8.85
CA ASP A 100 3.49 12.05 -8.89
C ASP A 100 3.31 13.55 -8.66
N PRO A 101 2.82 14.31 -9.65
CA PRO A 101 2.51 15.72 -9.48
C PRO A 101 1.53 16.01 -8.33
N ARG A 102 0.72 15.02 -7.91
CA ARG A 102 -0.21 15.15 -6.78
C ARG A 102 0.48 15.20 -5.42
N HIS A 103 1.77 14.84 -5.31
CA HIS A 103 2.53 15.00 -4.07
C HIS A 103 2.90 16.46 -3.80
N GLY A 104 2.62 17.38 -4.72
CA GLY A 104 2.93 18.79 -4.57
C GLY A 104 4.36 19.15 -4.96
N PRO A 105 4.85 20.32 -4.51
CA PRO A 105 6.18 20.81 -4.83
C PRO A 105 7.28 19.85 -4.32
N SER A 106 8.36 19.76 -5.08
CA SER A 106 9.54 19.02 -4.66
C SER A 106 10.14 19.65 -3.41
N VAL A 107 10.77 18.85 -2.55
CA VAL A 107 11.60 19.35 -1.45
C VAL A 107 13.09 19.11 -1.65
N ASN A 108 13.43 18.16 -2.51
CA ASN A 108 14.80 17.74 -2.76
C ASN A 108 15.00 17.33 -4.22
N ARG A 109 16.24 17.37 -4.68
CA ARG A 109 16.64 16.86 -6.00
C ARG A 109 17.60 15.69 -5.81
N VAL A 110 17.29 14.55 -6.42
CA VAL A 110 18.01 13.29 -6.19
C VAL A 110 18.42 12.65 -7.51
N SER A 111 19.58 12.00 -7.50
CA SER A 111 20.02 11.17 -8.63
C SER A 111 19.29 9.84 -8.59
N TRP A 112 18.48 9.55 -9.61
CA TRP A 112 17.65 8.35 -9.69
C TRP A 112 17.69 7.73 -11.08
N ALA A 113 17.70 6.39 -11.14
CA ALA A 113 17.61 5.63 -12.38
C ALA A 113 16.40 4.68 -12.33
N PRO A 114 15.53 4.64 -13.36
CA PRO A 114 14.54 3.58 -13.48
C PRO A 114 15.23 2.22 -13.70
N PRO A 115 14.56 1.09 -13.43
CA PRO A 115 15.09 -0.23 -13.73
C PRO A 115 15.54 -0.35 -15.21
N GLY A 116 16.83 -0.63 -15.42
CA GLY A 116 17.43 -0.73 -16.76
C GLY A 116 17.66 0.60 -17.48
N GLY A 117 17.43 1.74 -16.83
CA GLY A 117 17.65 3.08 -17.37
C GLY A 117 18.94 3.75 -16.87
N ALA A 118 19.21 4.93 -17.42
CA ALA A 118 20.33 5.77 -17.00
C ALA A 118 19.97 6.65 -15.78
N PRO A 119 20.94 6.96 -14.90
CA PRO A 119 20.75 7.93 -13.83
C PRO A 119 20.41 9.32 -14.36
N ARG A 120 19.51 10.01 -13.66
CA ARG A 120 19.16 11.42 -13.90
C ARG A 120 18.76 12.11 -12.59
N ASP A 121 18.94 13.42 -12.57
CA ASP A 121 18.51 14.22 -11.41
C ASP A 121 17.03 14.56 -11.52
N VAL A 122 16.24 14.14 -10.53
CA VAL A 122 14.80 14.34 -10.46
C VAL A 122 14.41 15.09 -9.18
N ASP A 123 13.43 15.97 -9.30
CA ASP A 123 12.84 16.72 -8.20
C ASP A 123 11.76 15.87 -7.51
N VAL A 124 11.87 15.67 -6.19
CA VAL A 124 11.02 14.73 -5.44
C VAL A 124 10.40 15.37 -4.20
N CYS A 125 9.19 14.95 -3.84
CA CYS A 125 8.55 15.37 -2.59
C CYS A 125 9.29 14.81 -1.36
N ALA A 126 8.94 15.31 -0.17
CA ALA A 126 9.59 14.89 1.08
C ALA A 126 9.47 13.37 1.32
N ALA A 127 8.29 12.81 1.07
CA ALA A 127 8.05 11.39 1.29
C ALA A 127 8.84 10.51 0.31
N ASP A 128 8.89 10.87 -0.97
CA ASP A 128 9.68 10.14 -1.97
C ASP A 128 11.19 10.28 -1.72
N ALA A 129 11.64 11.45 -1.25
CA ALA A 129 13.04 11.65 -0.85
C ALA A 129 13.45 10.65 0.25
N VAL A 130 12.64 10.53 1.31
CA VAL A 130 12.90 9.57 2.41
C VAL A 130 12.93 8.14 1.88
N ARG A 131 11.93 7.73 1.10
CA ARG A 131 11.85 6.37 0.55
C ARG A 131 13.07 6.02 -0.30
N LEU A 132 13.49 6.93 -1.18
CA LEU A 132 14.67 6.71 -2.01
C LEU A 132 15.96 6.62 -1.17
N THR A 133 16.10 7.44 -0.12
CA THR A 133 17.26 7.32 0.79
C THR A 133 17.29 6.01 1.56
N GLU A 134 16.12 5.42 1.83
CA GLU A 134 15.97 4.11 2.49
C GLU A 134 16.06 2.92 1.50
N GLY A 135 16.27 3.19 0.20
CA GLY A 135 16.29 2.16 -0.84
C GLY A 135 14.91 1.56 -1.15
N LEU A 136 13.83 2.20 -0.70
CA LEU A 136 12.46 1.84 -1.03
C LEU A 136 12.05 2.45 -2.38
N PRO A 137 11.13 1.80 -3.12
CA PRO A 137 10.57 2.40 -4.32
C PRO A 137 9.81 3.69 -3.95
N PRO A 138 9.70 4.67 -4.87
CA PRO A 138 8.85 5.85 -4.66
C PRO A 138 7.41 5.42 -4.34
N ILE A 139 6.61 6.31 -3.77
CA ILE A 139 5.19 6.07 -3.53
C ILE A 139 4.57 5.61 -4.84
N ALA A 140 3.80 4.51 -4.77
CA ALA A 140 3.17 3.95 -5.94
C ALA A 140 2.28 5.02 -6.58
N THR A 141 2.72 5.50 -7.74
CA THR A 141 1.87 6.28 -8.61
C THR A 141 0.70 5.39 -8.98
N GLY A 142 -0.53 5.86 -8.83
CA GLY A 142 -1.72 5.12 -9.31
C GLY A 142 -1.66 4.81 -10.82
N VAL A 143 -0.64 5.34 -11.50
CA VAL A 143 -0.23 5.01 -12.86
C VAL A 143 0.63 3.74 -12.83
N ARG A 144 0.03 2.60 -13.21
CA ARG A 144 0.80 1.39 -13.54
C ARG A 144 1.91 1.77 -14.54
N PRO A 145 3.19 1.44 -14.28
CA PRO A 145 4.22 1.59 -15.28
C PRO A 145 3.78 0.84 -16.55
N ALA A 146 4.03 1.43 -17.72
CA ALA A 146 3.76 0.77 -18.98
C ALA A 146 4.42 -0.62 -18.97
N PRO A 147 3.73 -1.68 -19.45
CA PRO A 147 4.32 -2.99 -19.51
C PRO A 147 5.63 -2.90 -20.29
N ALA A 148 6.69 -3.53 -19.77
CA ALA A 148 7.96 -3.59 -20.46
C ALA A 148 7.73 -4.12 -21.90
N PRO A 149 8.41 -3.57 -22.92
CA PRO A 149 8.29 -4.08 -24.28
C PRO A 149 8.59 -5.59 -24.26
N ALA A 150 7.69 -6.37 -24.86
CA ALA A 150 7.87 -7.81 -24.94
C ALA A 150 9.23 -8.11 -25.57
N PRO A 151 10.01 -9.08 -25.03
CA PRO A 151 11.26 -9.47 -25.65
C PRO A 151 10.99 -9.86 -27.10
N ALA A 152 11.83 -9.37 -28.02
CA ALA A 152 11.72 -9.71 -29.43
C ALA A 152 11.64 -11.24 -29.58
N PRO A 153 10.76 -11.77 -30.44
CA PRO A 153 10.63 -13.20 -30.60
C PRO A 153 11.97 -13.78 -31.04
N VAL A 154 12.60 -14.54 -30.14
CA VAL A 154 13.80 -15.30 -30.49
C VAL A 154 13.36 -16.33 -31.53
N ARG A 155 13.80 -16.14 -32.77
CA ARG A 155 13.52 -17.04 -33.89
C ARG A 155 14.12 -18.40 -33.55
N ARG A 156 13.32 -19.30 -32.96
CA ARG A 156 13.75 -20.66 -32.63
C ARG A 156 14.15 -21.36 -33.93
N LYS A 157 15.40 -21.83 -34.02
CA LYS A 157 15.81 -22.75 -35.08
C LYS A 157 14.85 -23.96 -35.07
N PRO A 158 14.40 -24.46 -36.23
CA PRO A 158 13.57 -25.65 -36.29
C PRO A 158 14.25 -26.80 -35.56
N ALA A 159 13.53 -27.43 -34.63
CA ALA A 159 14.01 -28.62 -33.95
C ALA A 159 14.18 -29.75 -34.98
N GLN A 160 15.34 -30.41 -34.97
CA GLN A 160 15.53 -31.61 -35.75
C GLN A 160 14.61 -32.73 -35.22
N PRO A 161 14.04 -33.58 -36.09
CA PRO A 161 13.15 -34.64 -35.68
C PRO A 161 13.91 -35.66 -34.82
N SER A 162 13.51 -35.80 -33.56
CA SER A 162 14.00 -36.87 -32.68
C SER A 162 13.51 -38.23 -33.18
N SER A 163 14.41 -39.19 -33.32
CA SER A 163 14.06 -40.58 -33.62
C SER A 163 13.18 -41.18 -32.53
N ARG A 164 12.19 -41.99 -32.94
CA ARG A 164 11.25 -42.71 -32.06
C ARG A 164 12.04 -43.65 -31.13
N PRO A 165 11.82 -43.64 -29.79
CA PRO A 165 12.42 -44.64 -28.94
C PRO A 165 11.73 -45.99 -29.17
N GLY A 166 12.54 -47.03 -29.38
CA GLY A 166 12.07 -48.40 -29.55
C GLY A 166 11.34 -48.93 -28.31
N LYS A 167 10.41 -49.86 -28.53
CA LYS A 167 9.59 -50.54 -27.50
C LYS A 167 10.49 -51.08 -26.37
N GLN A 168 10.21 -50.68 -25.13
CA GLN A 168 10.84 -51.30 -23.96
C GLN A 168 10.34 -52.75 -23.80
N PRO A 169 11.22 -53.74 -23.58
CA PRO A 169 10.79 -55.11 -23.32
C PRO A 169 10.14 -55.23 -21.93
N ALA A 170 9.16 -56.12 -21.82
CA ALA A 170 8.40 -56.36 -20.60
C ALA A 170 9.28 -56.89 -19.45
N PRO A 171 8.96 -56.57 -18.18
CA PRO A 171 9.72 -57.08 -17.05
C PRO A 171 9.55 -58.60 -16.93
N PHE A 172 10.66 -59.25 -16.61
CA PHE A 172 10.88 -60.67 -16.34
C PHE A 172 9.69 -61.40 -15.69
N LYS A 173 9.38 -62.61 -16.18
CA LYS A 173 8.31 -63.50 -15.64
C LYS A 173 8.72 -64.31 -14.39
N VAL A 174 9.95 -64.17 -13.90
CA VAL A 174 10.45 -64.90 -12.72
C VAL A 174 11.23 -63.94 -11.83
N ALA A 175 10.93 -63.94 -10.53
CA ALA A 175 11.62 -63.12 -9.55
C ALA A 175 13.03 -63.69 -9.25
N PRO A 176 14.08 -62.85 -9.14
CA PRO A 176 15.43 -63.33 -8.82
C PRO A 176 15.51 -63.86 -7.37
N PRO A 177 16.26 -64.95 -7.11
CA PRO A 177 16.19 -65.74 -5.87
C PRO A 177 16.90 -65.12 -4.65
N ASN A 178 17.04 -63.80 -4.55
CA ASN A 178 17.58 -63.14 -3.36
C ASN A 178 16.81 -61.86 -2.99
N LEU A 179 15.48 -61.98 -2.85
CA LEU A 179 14.67 -61.04 -2.09
C LEU A 179 14.85 -61.28 -0.59
N GLY A 180 16.09 -61.20 -0.13
CA GLY A 180 16.46 -61.19 1.27
C GLY A 180 16.47 -59.76 1.80
N LYS A 181 15.54 -59.48 2.72
CA LYS A 181 15.38 -58.29 3.58
C LYS A 181 14.53 -57.15 3.01
N LYS A 182 13.40 -56.93 3.69
CA LYS A 182 12.55 -55.73 3.55
C LYS A 182 13.41 -54.50 3.86
N GLN A 183 13.60 -53.61 2.90
CA GLN A 183 14.14 -52.29 3.17
C GLN A 183 13.06 -51.47 3.88
N HIS A 184 13.10 -51.47 5.22
CA HIS A 184 12.39 -50.47 6.01
C HIS A 184 13.12 -49.13 5.84
N VAL A 185 12.59 -48.25 4.99
CA VAL A 185 12.95 -46.83 5.08
C VAL A 185 12.33 -46.30 6.38
N LYS A 186 13.16 -46.06 7.40
CA LYS A 186 12.76 -45.24 8.54
C LYS A 186 12.56 -43.82 8.02
N GLY A 187 11.32 -43.35 8.00
CA GLY A 187 11.03 -41.94 7.80
C GLY A 187 11.82 -41.10 8.79
N ARG A 188 12.62 -40.16 8.29
CA ARG A 188 13.27 -39.14 9.11
C ARG A 188 12.16 -38.23 9.65
N ALA A 189 11.92 -38.28 10.96
CA ALA A 189 11.04 -37.34 11.64
C ALA A 189 11.52 -35.89 11.39
N PRO A 190 10.61 -34.91 11.29
CA PRO A 190 11.01 -33.51 11.14
C PRO A 190 11.86 -33.08 12.35
N ALA A 191 13.02 -32.49 12.07
CA ALA A 191 13.89 -31.93 13.09
C ALA A 191 13.11 -30.88 13.90
N LYS A 192 13.16 -31.01 15.24
CA LYS A 192 12.64 -29.99 16.14
C LYS A 192 13.41 -28.69 15.87
N ARG A 193 12.70 -27.66 15.40
CA ARG A 193 13.23 -26.31 15.30
C ARG A 193 13.33 -25.75 16.72
N HIS A 194 14.55 -25.48 17.18
CA HIS A 194 14.77 -24.68 18.37
C HIS A 194 14.74 -23.21 17.98
N CYS A 195 13.80 -22.45 18.55
CA CYS A 195 13.80 -21.00 18.50
C CYS A 195 14.65 -20.49 19.66
N THR A 196 15.78 -19.87 19.37
CA THR A 196 16.59 -19.15 20.37
C THR A 196 16.19 -17.69 20.31
N ALA A 197 15.53 -17.18 21.35
CA ALA A 197 15.33 -15.74 21.56
C ALA A 197 16.52 -15.18 22.36
N PRO A 198 16.99 -13.94 22.11
CA PRO A 198 18.20 -13.43 22.75
C PRO A 198 17.99 -12.91 24.18
N ASN A 199 16.85 -13.15 24.84
CA ASN A 199 16.63 -12.77 26.24
C ASN A 199 15.62 -13.71 26.94
N GLY A 200 16.11 -14.84 27.46
CA GLY A 200 15.79 -15.33 28.82
C GLY A 200 14.37 -15.69 29.29
N THR A 201 13.28 -15.55 28.53
CA THR A 201 11.93 -15.92 29.02
C THR A 201 11.13 -16.75 28.02
N CYS A 202 10.79 -17.99 28.39
CA CYS A 202 10.04 -18.94 27.56
C CYS A 202 8.60 -19.09 28.09
N HIS A 203 7.61 -18.53 27.38
CA HIS A 203 6.20 -18.84 27.62
C HIS A 203 5.83 -20.15 26.91
N ARG A 204 5.22 -21.08 27.65
CA ARG A 204 4.70 -22.36 27.16
C ARG A 204 3.58 -22.12 26.15
N CYS A 205 3.82 -22.42 24.87
CA CYS A 205 2.75 -22.61 23.88
C CYS A 205 2.08 -23.97 24.11
N SER A 206 0.93 -23.97 24.78
CA SER A 206 0.03 -25.13 24.78
C SER A 206 -0.79 -25.09 23.49
N SER A 207 -0.50 -26.01 22.57
CA SER A 207 -1.39 -26.35 21.46
C SER A 207 -2.53 -27.23 21.97
N SER A 208 -3.77 -26.82 21.74
CA SER A 208 -4.91 -27.73 21.77
C SER A 208 -5.97 -27.22 20.81
N ALA A 209 -6.17 -28.00 19.74
CA ALA A 209 -7.28 -27.86 18.81
C ALA A 209 -8.54 -28.52 19.38
N SER A 210 -9.68 -27.86 19.13
CA SER A 210 -11.05 -28.35 19.00
C SER A 210 -11.78 -29.02 20.18
N MET A 211 -12.82 -28.36 20.69
CA MET A 211 -14.21 -28.89 20.75
C MET A 211 -15.21 -27.84 21.26
N GLU A 212 -16.40 -27.79 20.63
CA GLU A 212 -17.57 -26.99 20.99
C GLU A 212 -18.09 -27.28 22.42
N ALA A 213 -18.50 -26.24 23.16
CA ALA A 213 -19.79 -26.16 23.86
C ALA A 213 -19.96 -24.83 24.63
N ARG A 214 -21.08 -24.16 24.32
CA ARG A 214 -21.97 -23.28 25.13
C ARG A 214 -21.48 -22.78 26.51
N GLY A 215 -21.65 -21.47 26.75
CA GLY A 215 -22.05 -20.96 28.07
C GLY A 215 -21.30 -19.73 28.59
N SER A 216 -21.94 -18.57 28.45
CA SER A 216 -22.12 -17.54 29.48
C SER A 216 -20.95 -17.06 30.37
N ASN A 217 -20.66 -15.76 30.19
CA ASN A 217 -20.67 -14.69 31.22
C ASN A 217 -19.34 -14.19 31.84
N ALA A 218 -19.36 -12.88 32.09
CA ALA A 218 -18.48 -12.02 32.91
C ALA A 218 -17.04 -11.81 32.39
N SER A 219 -16.69 -10.63 31.84
CA SER A 219 -16.49 -9.33 32.52
C SER A 219 -15.39 -9.38 33.58
N THR A 220 -14.16 -9.06 33.16
CA THR A 220 -13.09 -8.65 34.08
C THR A 220 -12.54 -7.31 33.61
N ARG A 221 -13.00 -6.26 34.29
CA ARG A 221 -12.42 -4.91 34.28
C ARG A 221 -11.08 -4.95 35.00
N GLU A 222 -10.00 -4.54 34.34
CA GLU A 222 -8.81 -4.04 35.03
C GLU A 222 -8.84 -2.51 35.03
N ARG A 223 -8.75 -1.91 36.22
CA ARG A 223 -8.64 -0.47 36.45
C ARG A 223 -7.16 -0.10 36.62
N PRO A 224 -6.73 1.09 36.17
CA PRO A 224 -5.33 1.53 36.22
C PRO A 224 -4.87 1.95 37.62
N CYS A 225 -3.57 1.76 37.86
CA CYS A 225 -2.84 2.18 39.05
C CYS A 225 -2.71 3.71 39.11
N ALA A 226 -3.13 4.31 40.22
CA ALA A 226 -3.08 5.75 40.46
C ALA A 226 -1.66 6.23 40.79
N SER A 227 -1.15 7.20 40.03
CA SER A 227 0.08 7.94 40.36
C SER A 227 -0.22 9.03 41.38
N LYS A 228 0.58 9.08 42.45
CA LYS A 228 0.50 10.10 43.50
C LYS A 228 1.06 11.43 42.98
N ARG A 229 0.28 12.50 43.19
CA ARG A 229 0.69 13.91 43.09
C ARG A 229 1.79 14.22 44.11
N SER A 230 2.83 14.91 43.68
CA SER A 230 3.63 15.79 44.53
C SER A 230 3.39 17.24 44.09
N ARG A 231 2.86 18.00 45.04
CA ARG A 231 2.48 19.41 44.99
C ARG A 231 3.72 20.24 45.35
N TRP A 232 4.10 21.20 44.51
CA TRP A 232 5.08 22.24 44.85
C TRP A 232 4.34 23.53 45.24
N PRO A 233 4.77 24.26 46.28
CA PRO A 233 4.20 25.54 46.66
C PRO A 233 4.80 26.71 45.88
N PHE A 234 3.97 27.74 45.72
CA PHE A 234 4.28 29.08 45.23
C PHE A 234 5.42 29.78 45.99
N ALA A 235 6.19 30.57 45.25
CA ALA A 235 6.71 31.88 45.64
C ALA A 235 6.56 32.81 44.43
#